data_AF-E9IFK6-F1
#
_entry.id   AF-E9IFK6-F1
#
_cell.length_a   1.000
_cell.length_b   1.000
_cell.length_c   1.000
_cell.angle_alpha   90.00
_cell.angle_beta   90.00
_cell.angle_gamma   90.00
#
_symmetry.space_group_name_H-M   'P 1'
#
loop_
_entity.id
_entity.type
_entity.pdbx_description
1 polymer ?
#
loop_
_entity_poly.entity_id
_entity_poly.type
_entity_poly.pdbx_seq_one_letter_code
_entity_poly.pdbx_strand_id
1 'polypeptide(L)'
;GELKNPGRNIPRGTLSAVLFTFICYILLSVLTAATTSRFLLQNNFMYMMPINIWPPFVAVGILTATFSAGLSNLIGSSRVLEALAKDNVFGSGLNFIIQGTWRGNPIAAVLTSWILVQTILLIGSLNTIAQINSVLFLLSYLATNLACLGLELASAPNFRPTFNYFTWHTATIGLLGTLIMMFIINSIYASIRKYLLMLDSRKDHVKFWRPQMLLMVASPRSACPLIDFVNDLKKGGLYVIGHVKVGEFTGQNSDLTIEEYPHWLSLVDHMRVKAFVELTVTKTVREGMQHLIRLSGMGAMKPNTIVLGFYDEETPRNFFLDSQYATTMFENSTMLPNNTVFPLRQAMGEKNLDPVQYVGMCSDVLRMKKNLCLCRNFHLLNKAQLTK
;
A
#
# COMPACT_ATOMS: atom_id res chain seq x y z
N GLY A 1 8.17 -24.54 -38.12
CA GLY A 1 7.54 -23.23 -37.93
C GLY A 1 6.54 -23.00 -39.06
N GLU A 2 5.39 -22.40 -38.75
CA GLU A 2 4.25 -22.29 -39.69
C GLU A 2 4.28 -21.04 -40.58
N LEU A 3 5.18 -20.08 -40.29
CA LEU A 3 5.28 -18.84 -41.06
C LEU A 3 6.12 -19.02 -42.33
N LYS A 4 5.58 -18.55 -43.47
CA LYS A 4 6.28 -18.57 -44.77
C LYS A 4 7.61 -17.82 -44.75
N ASN A 5 7.66 -16.63 -44.13
CA ASN A 5 8.86 -15.78 -44.04
C ASN A 5 9.03 -15.22 -42.61
N PRO A 6 9.56 -16.00 -41.65
CA PRO A 6 9.58 -15.61 -40.24
C PRO A 6 10.42 -14.35 -39.98
N GLY A 7 11.59 -14.22 -40.60
CA GLY A 7 12.51 -13.09 -40.37
C GLY A 7 11.93 -11.72 -40.74
N ARG A 8 10.97 -11.66 -41.67
CA ARG A 8 10.28 -10.42 -42.04
C ARG A 8 8.92 -10.27 -41.35
N ASN A 9 8.19 -11.36 -41.17
CA ASN A 9 6.81 -11.32 -40.69
C ASN A 9 6.72 -11.14 -39.17
N ILE A 10 7.65 -11.71 -38.40
CA ILE A 10 7.64 -11.58 -36.93
C ILE A 10 7.82 -10.11 -36.51
N PRO A 11 8.89 -9.39 -36.91
CA PRO A 11 9.10 -8.02 -36.46
C PRO A 11 7.96 -7.09 -36.89
N ARG A 12 7.45 -7.25 -38.12
CA ARG A 12 6.35 -6.44 -38.64
C ARG A 12 5.05 -6.69 -37.89
N GLY A 13 4.67 -7.95 -37.71
CA GLY A 13 3.43 -8.31 -37.03
C GLY A 13 3.43 -7.88 -35.57
N THR A 14 4.53 -8.11 -34.85
CA THR A 14 4.65 -7.73 -33.44
C THR A 14 4.62 -6.22 -33.25
N LEU A 15 5.40 -5.45 -34.02
CA LEU A 15 5.42 -3.99 -33.88
C LEU A 15 4.10 -3.34 -34.30
N SER A 16 3.45 -3.82 -35.38
CA SER A 16 2.15 -3.28 -35.79
C SER A 16 1.06 -3.58 -34.77
N ALA A 17 1.07 -4.78 -34.16
CA ALA A 17 0.11 -5.15 -33.14
C ALA A 17 0.27 -4.30 -31.87
N VAL A 18 1.51 -4.09 -31.40
CA VAL A 18 1.80 -3.22 -30.25
C VAL A 18 1.39 -1.78 -30.51
N LEU A 19 1.68 -1.24 -31.71
CA LEU A 19 1.27 0.12 -32.06
C LEU A 19 -0.26 0.26 -32.11
N PHE A 20 -0.95 -0.72 -32.70
CA PHE A 20 -2.41 -0.71 -32.77
C PHE A 20 -3.05 -0.75 -31.37
N THR A 21 -2.62 -1.69 -30.51
CA THR A 21 -3.17 -1.78 -29.14
C THR A 21 -2.84 -0.55 -28.30
N PHE A 22 -1.64 0.02 -28.45
CA PHE A 22 -1.27 1.27 -27.79
C PHE A 22 -2.20 2.42 -28.17
N ILE A 23 -2.45 2.62 -29.47
CA ILE A 23 -3.37 3.66 -29.96
C ILE A 23 -4.78 3.43 -29.41
N CYS A 24 -5.28 2.18 -29.47
CA CYS A 24 -6.59 1.83 -28.92
C CYS A 24 -6.71 2.16 -27.43
N TYR A 25 -5.70 1.83 -26.61
CA TYR A 25 -5.73 2.13 -25.18
C TYR A 25 -5.66 3.62 -24.86
N ILE A 26 -4.85 4.39 -25.58
CA ILE A 26 -4.78 5.85 -25.39
C ILE A 26 -6.09 6.51 -25.79
N LEU A 27 -6.64 6.15 -26.96
CA LEU A 27 -7.90 6.69 -27.45
C LEU A 27 -9.04 6.36 -26.48
N LEU A 28 -9.11 5.11 -26.01
CA LEU A 28 -10.09 4.70 -25.00
C LEU A 28 -9.95 5.52 -23.71
N SER A 29 -8.73 5.68 -23.19
CA SER A 29 -8.48 6.45 -21.96
C SER A 29 -8.92 7.91 -22.08
N VAL A 30 -8.60 8.56 -23.20
CA VAL A 30 -8.97 9.96 -23.47
C VAL A 30 -10.50 10.10 -23.63
N LEU A 31 -11.13 9.22 -24.39
CA LEU A 31 -12.59 9.24 -24.59
C LEU A 31 -13.34 8.97 -23.29
N THR A 32 -12.90 8.00 -22.49
CA THR A 32 -13.49 7.72 -21.18
C THR A 32 -13.35 8.93 -20.26
N ALA A 33 -12.19 9.58 -20.22
CA ALA A 33 -11.96 10.78 -19.40
C ALA A 33 -12.83 11.96 -19.83
N ALA A 34 -13.10 12.11 -21.13
CA ALA A 34 -13.93 13.19 -21.66
C ALA A 34 -15.45 12.96 -21.49
N THR A 35 -15.89 11.69 -21.41
CA THR A 35 -17.32 11.35 -21.45
C THR A 35 -17.89 10.87 -20.13
N THR A 36 -17.07 10.33 -19.24
CA THR A 36 -17.53 9.61 -18.04
C THR A 36 -17.24 10.39 -16.75
N SER A 37 -18.20 10.43 -15.83
CA SER A 37 -18.03 11.12 -14.54
C SER A 37 -17.06 10.36 -13.61
N ARG A 38 -16.32 11.11 -12.79
CA ARG A 38 -15.35 10.55 -11.82
C ARG A 38 -16.01 9.56 -10.85
N PHE A 39 -17.24 9.83 -10.42
CA PHE A 39 -17.98 8.97 -9.49
C PHE A 39 -18.28 7.60 -10.11
N LEU A 40 -18.65 7.53 -11.39
CA LEU A 40 -18.94 6.27 -12.06
C LEU A 40 -17.66 5.42 -12.22
N LEU A 41 -16.54 6.06 -12.58
CA LEU A 41 -15.25 5.38 -12.77
C LEU A 41 -14.68 4.78 -11.48
N GLN A 42 -14.97 5.37 -10.32
CA GLN A 42 -14.46 4.89 -9.03
C GLN A 42 -15.31 3.75 -8.45
N ASN A 43 -16.62 3.76 -8.68
CA ASN A 43 -17.55 2.85 -8.01
C ASN A 43 -18.03 1.67 -8.86
N ASN A 44 -17.84 1.71 -10.18
CA ASN A 44 -18.33 0.66 -11.08
C ASN A 44 -17.25 0.17 -12.06
N PHE A 45 -16.73 -1.04 -11.82
CA PHE A 45 -15.77 -1.69 -12.72
C PHE A 45 -16.36 -2.03 -14.10
N MET A 46 -17.68 -2.18 -14.21
CA MET A 46 -18.41 -2.52 -15.43
C MET A 46 -19.07 -1.29 -16.08
N TYR A 47 -18.53 -0.09 -15.84
CA TYR A 47 -19.10 1.17 -16.33
C TYR A 47 -19.29 1.24 -17.86
N MET A 48 -18.53 0.47 -18.64
CA MET A 48 -18.66 0.43 -20.10
C MET A 48 -19.95 -0.23 -20.57
N MET A 49 -20.52 -1.14 -19.79
CA MET A 49 -21.73 -1.88 -20.14
C MET A 49 -22.95 -0.96 -20.33
N PRO A 50 -23.32 -0.06 -19.39
CA PRO A 50 -24.45 0.85 -19.56
C PRO A 50 -24.20 1.97 -20.58
N ILE A 51 -22.94 2.30 -20.91
CA ILE A 51 -22.61 3.35 -21.89
C ILE A 51 -22.76 2.85 -23.33
N ASN A 52 -22.60 1.54 -23.55
CA ASN A 52 -22.67 0.96 -24.89
C ASN A 52 -24.09 1.00 -25.46
N ILE A 53 -24.20 1.16 -26.79
CA ILE A 53 -25.49 1.20 -27.51
C ILE A 53 -26.35 -0.02 -27.21
N TRP A 54 -25.73 -1.20 -27.09
CA TRP A 54 -26.38 -2.42 -26.63
C TRP A 54 -25.55 -3.10 -25.52
N PRO A 55 -25.98 -3.03 -24.25
CA PRO A 55 -25.18 -3.47 -23.10
C PRO A 55 -24.58 -4.89 -23.19
N PRO A 56 -25.27 -5.91 -23.73
CA PRO A 56 -24.72 -7.26 -23.85
C PRO A 56 -23.45 -7.40 -24.72
N PHE A 57 -23.20 -6.49 -25.67
CA PHE A 57 -21.98 -6.56 -26.51
C PHE A 57 -20.70 -6.51 -25.68
N VAL A 58 -20.68 -5.68 -24.63
CA VAL A 58 -19.50 -5.55 -23.76
C VAL A 58 -19.25 -6.86 -23.02
N ALA A 59 -20.30 -7.53 -22.54
CA ALA A 59 -20.19 -8.84 -21.89
C ALA A 59 -19.63 -9.90 -22.85
N VAL A 60 -20.15 -9.97 -24.07
CA VAL A 60 -19.67 -10.90 -25.11
C VAL A 60 -18.21 -10.61 -25.45
N GLY A 61 -17.83 -9.33 -25.58
CA GLY A 61 -16.45 -8.93 -25.83
C GLY A 61 -15.49 -9.35 -24.71
N ILE A 62 -15.87 -9.14 -23.45
CA ILE A 62 -15.09 -9.57 -22.29
C ILE A 62 -14.93 -11.09 -22.26
N LEU A 63 -16.02 -11.86 -22.45
CA LEU A 63 -15.98 -13.33 -22.45
C LEU A 63 -15.11 -13.88 -23.58
N THR A 64 -15.29 -13.38 -24.80
CA THR A 64 -14.52 -13.84 -25.97
C THR A 64 -13.04 -13.48 -25.86
N ALA A 65 -12.71 -12.26 -25.44
CA ALA A 65 -11.33 -11.83 -25.24
C ALA A 65 -10.63 -12.62 -24.13
N THR A 66 -11.30 -12.80 -22.97
CA THR A 66 -10.71 -13.54 -21.84
C THR A 66 -10.56 -15.03 -22.15
N PHE A 67 -11.53 -15.65 -22.81
CA PHE A 67 -11.44 -17.05 -23.21
C PHE A 67 -10.33 -17.27 -24.25
N SER A 68 -10.25 -16.40 -25.25
CA SER A 68 -9.20 -16.44 -26.28
C SER A 68 -7.80 -16.27 -25.67
N ALA A 69 -7.61 -15.25 -24.82
CA ALA A 69 -6.34 -15.01 -24.14
C ALA A 69 -5.95 -16.18 -23.21
N GLY A 70 -6.90 -16.70 -22.44
CA GLY A 70 -6.68 -17.86 -21.57
C GLY A 70 -6.24 -19.11 -22.34
N LEU A 71 -6.93 -19.44 -23.44
CA LEU A 71 -6.61 -20.59 -24.27
C LEU A 71 -5.25 -20.45 -24.94
N SER A 72 -4.95 -19.29 -25.52
CA SER A 72 -3.67 -19.04 -26.18
C SER A 72 -2.48 -19.12 -25.21
N ASN A 73 -2.62 -18.59 -23.99
CA ASN A 73 -1.59 -18.64 -22.97
C ASN A 73 -1.39 -20.07 -22.41
N LEU A 74 -2.44 -20.88 -22.31
CA LEU A 74 -2.34 -22.28 -21.88
C LEU A 74 -1.61 -23.15 -22.92
N ILE A 75 -1.92 -22.96 -24.20
CA ILE A 75 -1.24 -23.68 -25.29
C ILE A 75 0.21 -23.18 -25.43
N GLY A 76 0.44 -21.87 -25.32
CA GLY A 76 1.78 -21.29 -25.38
C GLY A 76 2.68 -21.78 -24.25
N SER A 77 2.21 -21.73 -23.00
CA SER A 77 3.01 -22.14 -21.83
C SER A 77 3.38 -23.62 -21.87
N SER A 78 2.45 -24.50 -22.22
CA SER A 78 2.69 -25.93 -22.33
C SER A 78 3.72 -26.28 -23.41
N ARG A 79 3.72 -25.58 -24.55
CA ARG A 79 4.72 -25.77 -25.62
C ARG A 79 6.10 -25.25 -25.23
N VAL A 80 6.19 -24.12 -24.52
CA VAL A 80 7.46 -23.63 -23.96
C VAL A 80 8.02 -24.62 -22.94
N LEU A 81 7.17 -25.15 -22.06
CA LEU A 81 7.56 -26.15 -21.06
C LEU A 81 8.01 -27.47 -21.70
N GLU A 82 7.34 -27.92 -22.77
CA GLU A 82 7.76 -29.08 -23.58
C GLU A 82 9.14 -28.87 -24.21
N ALA A 83 9.41 -27.69 -24.78
CA ALA A 83 10.69 -27.37 -25.39
C ALA A 83 11.83 -27.37 -24.34
N LEU A 84 11.61 -26.71 -23.19
CA LEU A 84 12.57 -26.69 -22.09
C LEU A 84 12.89 -28.10 -21.55
N ALA A 85 11.90 -28.97 -21.51
CA ALA A 85 12.09 -30.36 -21.10
C ALA A 85 12.96 -31.13 -22.11
N LYS A 86 12.69 -30.98 -23.42
CA LYS A 86 13.49 -31.63 -24.49
C LYS A 86 14.95 -31.17 -24.51
N ASP A 87 15.19 -29.91 -24.15
CA ASP A 87 16.54 -29.34 -24.07
C ASP A 87 17.30 -29.77 -22.80
N ASN A 88 16.70 -30.58 -21.91
CA ASN A 88 17.28 -31.09 -20.66
C ASN A 88 17.89 -30.00 -19.74
N VAL A 89 17.40 -28.76 -19.84
CA VAL A 89 17.93 -27.60 -19.10
C VAL A 89 17.85 -27.79 -17.58
N PHE A 90 16.79 -28.45 -17.10
CA PHE A 90 16.55 -28.72 -15.68
C PHE A 90 16.82 -30.19 -15.28
N GLY A 91 17.55 -30.95 -16.11
CA GLY A 91 17.87 -32.35 -15.85
C GLY A 91 16.63 -33.24 -15.68
N SER A 92 16.71 -34.20 -14.75
CA SER A 92 15.70 -35.26 -14.57
C SER A 92 14.33 -34.76 -14.07
N GLY A 93 14.23 -33.54 -13.54
CA GLY A 93 13.00 -33.00 -12.94
C GLY A 93 11.85 -32.81 -13.92
N LEU A 94 12.13 -32.63 -15.22
CA LEU A 94 11.10 -32.43 -16.27
C LEU A 94 10.89 -33.66 -17.17
N ASN A 95 11.52 -34.80 -16.89
CA ASN A 95 11.45 -35.98 -17.76
C ASN A 95 10.03 -36.55 -17.91
N PHE A 96 9.16 -36.38 -16.91
CA PHE A 96 7.76 -36.81 -16.98
C PHE A 96 6.99 -36.06 -18.08
N ILE A 97 7.42 -34.85 -18.45
CA ILE A 97 6.78 -34.03 -19.50
C ILE A 97 7.02 -34.63 -20.88
N ILE A 98 8.25 -35.12 -21.12
CA ILE A 98 8.64 -35.74 -22.38
C ILE A 98 7.91 -37.08 -22.56
N GLN A 99 7.75 -37.85 -21.49
CA GLN A 99 7.04 -39.13 -21.50
C GLN A 99 5.53 -38.96 -21.74
N GLY A 100 4.95 -37.83 -21.32
CA GLY A 100 3.51 -37.55 -21.44
C GLY A 100 3.07 -36.92 -22.76
N THR A 101 3.74 -37.21 -23.88
CA THR A 101 3.40 -36.66 -25.20
C THR A 101 2.51 -37.63 -25.99
N TRP A 102 1.34 -37.19 -26.46
CA TRP A 102 0.40 -38.01 -27.24
C TRP A 102 0.09 -37.38 -28.60
N ARG A 103 0.30 -38.11 -29.70
CA ARG A 103 0.08 -37.63 -31.08
C ARG A 103 0.72 -36.24 -31.34
N GLY A 104 1.91 -35.99 -30.78
CA GLY A 104 2.62 -34.71 -30.90
C GLY A 104 2.11 -33.57 -30.00
N ASN A 105 1.15 -33.84 -29.11
CA ASN A 105 0.63 -32.90 -28.12
C ASN A 105 1.14 -33.24 -26.70
N PRO A 106 1.76 -32.31 -25.97
CA PRO A 106 2.33 -32.56 -24.65
C PRO A 106 1.25 -32.49 -23.55
N ILE A 107 0.50 -33.56 -23.36
CA ILE A 107 -0.60 -33.61 -22.39
C ILE A 107 -0.08 -33.34 -20.97
N ALA A 108 1.06 -33.92 -20.61
CA ALA A 108 1.68 -33.67 -19.31
C ALA A 108 2.01 -32.19 -19.08
N ALA A 109 2.56 -31.49 -20.10
CA ALA A 109 2.85 -30.05 -19.98
C ALA A 109 1.60 -29.20 -19.81
N VAL A 110 0.51 -29.56 -20.50
CA VAL A 110 -0.80 -28.88 -20.37
C VAL A 110 -1.36 -29.06 -18.97
N LEU A 111 -1.36 -30.29 -18.45
CA LEU A 111 -1.85 -30.58 -17.10
C LEU A 111 -1.01 -29.88 -16.03
N THR A 112 0.32 -29.90 -16.14
CA THR A 112 1.20 -29.18 -15.21
C THR A 112 0.93 -27.68 -15.24
N SER A 113 0.80 -27.08 -16.43
CA SER A 113 0.48 -25.66 -16.58
C SER A 113 -0.88 -25.32 -15.98
N TRP A 114 -1.89 -26.18 -16.18
CA TRP A 114 -3.22 -26.03 -15.60
C TRP A 114 -3.19 -26.10 -14.06
N ILE A 115 -2.48 -27.06 -13.47
CA ILE A 115 -2.32 -27.18 -12.01
C ILE A 115 -1.67 -25.91 -11.43
N LEU A 116 -0.59 -25.43 -12.05
CA LEU A 116 0.11 -24.22 -11.60
C LEU A 116 -0.80 -22.98 -11.65
N VAL A 117 -1.56 -22.82 -12.74
CA VAL A 117 -2.55 -21.74 -12.87
C VAL A 117 -3.61 -21.86 -11.78
N GLN A 118 -4.13 -23.07 -11.52
CA GLN A 118 -5.13 -23.29 -10.48
C GLN A 118 -4.61 -22.92 -9.08
N THR A 119 -3.34 -23.23 -8.76
CA THR A 119 -2.72 -22.81 -7.49
C THR A 119 -2.68 -21.30 -7.33
N ILE A 120 -2.35 -20.57 -8.41
CA ILE A 120 -2.31 -19.10 -8.39
C ILE A 120 -3.73 -18.50 -8.24
N LEU A 121 -4.74 -19.13 -8.85
CA LEU A 121 -6.13 -18.68 -8.73
C LEU A 121 -6.68 -18.80 -7.30
N LEU A 122 -6.16 -19.72 -6.47
CA LEU A 122 -6.57 -19.87 -5.07
C LEU A 122 -6.24 -18.65 -4.19
N ILE A 123 -5.43 -17.70 -4.66
CA ILE A 123 -5.14 -16.44 -3.96
C ILE A 123 -6.40 -15.55 -3.82
N GLY A 124 -7.43 -15.74 -4.66
CA GLY A 124 -8.75 -15.10 -4.50
C GLY A 124 -8.81 -13.59 -4.76
N SER A 125 -7.70 -12.94 -5.12
CA SER A 125 -7.65 -11.49 -5.40
C SER A 125 -7.01 -11.19 -6.76
N LEU A 126 -7.81 -10.64 -7.68
CA LEU A 126 -7.39 -10.32 -9.05
C LEU A 126 -6.24 -9.31 -9.08
N ASN A 127 -6.29 -8.28 -8.24
CA ASN A 127 -5.25 -7.23 -8.19
C ASN A 127 -3.88 -7.79 -7.82
N THR A 128 -3.83 -8.73 -6.85
CA THR A 128 -2.59 -9.39 -6.44
C THR A 128 -2.05 -10.29 -7.56
N ILE A 129 -2.93 -11.05 -8.21
CA ILE A 129 -2.55 -11.92 -9.34
C ILE A 129 -1.99 -11.09 -10.50
N ALA A 130 -2.63 -9.96 -10.83
CA ALA A 130 -2.15 -9.04 -11.87
C ALA A 130 -0.76 -8.47 -11.54
N GLN A 131 -0.50 -8.13 -10.27
CA GLN A 131 0.80 -7.64 -9.82
C GLN A 131 1.88 -8.72 -9.96
N ILE A 132 1.63 -9.94 -9.50
CA ILE A 132 2.57 -11.07 -9.61
C ILE A 132 2.89 -11.35 -11.09
N ASN A 133 1.84 -11.44 -11.93
CA ASN A 133 1.99 -11.68 -13.35
C ASN A 133 2.85 -10.59 -14.03
N SER A 134 2.62 -9.31 -13.68
CA SER A 134 3.40 -8.19 -14.22
C SER A 134 4.89 -8.29 -13.89
N VAL A 135 5.24 -8.72 -12.67
CA VAL A 135 6.64 -8.93 -12.27
C VAL A 135 7.30 -10.06 -13.07
N LEU A 136 6.59 -11.18 -13.30
CA LEU A 136 7.11 -12.31 -14.08
C LEU A 136 7.35 -11.93 -15.55
N PHE A 137 6.44 -11.17 -16.17
CA PHE A 137 6.64 -10.66 -17.53
C PHE A 137 7.79 -9.66 -17.61
N LEU A 138 7.90 -8.73 -16.64
CA LEU A 138 9.02 -7.78 -16.59
C LEU A 138 10.38 -8.48 -16.43
N LEU A 139 10.45 -9.55 -15.62
CA LEU A 139 11.67 -10.34 -15.48
C LEU A 139 12.07 -11.03 -16.79
N SER A 140 11.09 -11.57 -17.54
CA SER A 140 11.33 -12.16 -18.86
C SER A 140 11.86 -11.12 -19.86
N TYR A 141 11.25 -9.92 -19.90
CA TYR A 141 11.72 -8.83 -20.76
C TYR A 141 13.11 -8.32 -20.34
N LEU A 142 13.38 -8.24 -19.04
CA LEU A 142 14.71 -7.88 -18.52
C LEU A 142 15.76 -8.90 -18.96
N ALA A 143 15.50 -10.21 -18.77
CA ALA A 143 16.40 -11.28 -19.16
C ALA A 143 16.66 -11.28 -20.68
N THR A 144 15.62 -11.05 -21.48
CA THR A 144 15.72 -10.98 -22.94
C THR A 144 16.58 -9.79 -23.38
N ASN A 145 16.31 -8.59 -22.85
CA ASN A 145 17.08 -7.39 -23.17
C ASN A 145 18.54 -7.51 -22.70
N LEU A 146 18.77 -8.10 -21.52
CA LEU A 146 20.11 -8.34 -20.98
C LEU A 146 20.88 -9.35 -21.83
N ALA A 147 20.24 -10.43 -22.28
CA ALA A 147 20.86 -11.42 -23.15
C ALA A 147 21.25 -10.81 -24.50
N CYS A 148 20.35 -10.06 -25.14
CA CYS A 148 20.65 -9.36 -26.40
C CYS A 148 21.79 -8.36 -26.24
N LEU A 149 21.78 -7.57 -25.16
CA LEU A 149 22.84 -6.61 -24.87
C LEU A 149 24.17 -7.31 -24.60
N GLY A 150 24.17 -8.38 -23.79
CA GLY A 150 25.35 -9.15 -23.44
C GLY A 150 26.01 -9.81 -24.65
N LEU A 151 25.21 -10.39 -25.56
CA LEU A 151 25.71 -11.00 -26.79
C LEU A 151 26.30 -9.97 -27.77
N GLU A 152 25.68 -8.80 -27.88
CA GLU A 152 26.18 -7.69 -28.70
C GLU A 152 27.49 -7.11 -28.13
N LEU A 153 27.53 -6.85 -26.81
CA LEU A 153 28.72 -6.28 -26.15
C LEU A 153 29.91 -7.25 -26.14
N ALA A 154 29.63 -8.55 -26.00
CA ALA A 154 30.64 -9.61 -26.08
C ALA A 154 31.04 -9.92 -27.53
N SER A 155 30.41 -9.29 -28.54
CA SER A 155 30.66 -9.54 -29.97
C SER A 155 30.63 -11.04 -30.30
N ALA A 156 29.62 -11.76 -29.80
CA ALA A 156 29.53 -13.20 -29.98
C ALA A 156 29.49 -13.57 -31.48
N PRO A 157 30.35 -14.47 -31.99
CA PRO A 157 30.50 -14.72 -33.43
C PRO A 157 29.21 -15.13 -34.17
N ASN A 158 28.32 -15.82 -33.45
CA ASN A 158 27.05 -16.35 -33.95
C ASN A 158 25.90 -15.35 -33.85
N PHE A 159 26.09 -14.20 -33.21
CA PHE A 159 25.06 -13.19 -33.02
C PHE A 159 25.22 -12.07 -34.07
N ARG A 160 24.38 -12.12 -35.12
CA ARG A 160 24.39 -11.15 -36.23
C ARG A 160 22.96 -10.70 -36.56
N PRO A 161 22.39 -9.76 -35.78
CA PRO A 161 21.00 -9.32 -35.96
C PRO A 161 20.83 -8.61 -37.30
N THR A 162 19.92 -9.10 -38.13
CA THR A 162 19.61 -8.52 -39.45
C THR A 162 18.50 -7.46 -39.39
N PHE A 163 18.03 -7.10 -38.20
CA PHE A 163 16.93 -6.16 -38.00
C PHE A 163 17.45 -4.72 -37.91
N ASN A 164 17.03 -3.86 -38.84
CA ASN A 164 17.59 -2.51 -39.01
C ASN A 164 17.51 -1.59 -37.78
N TYR A 165 16.51 -1.76 -36.92
CA TYR A 165 16.34 -0.92 -35.73
C TYR A 165 17.00 -1.51 -34.48
N PHE A 166 17.59 -2.70 -34.56
CA PHE A 166 18.32 -3.27 -33.45
C PHE A 166 19.68 -2.59 -33.31
N THR A 167 19.93 -2.00 -32.15
CA THR A 167 21.23 -1.45 -31.72
C THR A 167 21.43 -1.72 -30.24
N TRP A 168 22.69 -1.70 -29.76
CA TRP A 168 22.97 -1.80 -28.32
C TRP A 168 22.23 -0.72 -27.52
N HIS A 169 22.09 0.49 -28.07
CA HIS A 169 21.32 1.58 -27.48
C HIS A 169 19.85 1.18 -27.24
N THR A 170 19.16 0.67 -28.27
CA THR A 170 17.76 0.24 -28.12
C THR A 170 17.59 -0.87 -27.08
N ALA A 171 18.54 -1.80 -27.00
CA ALA A 171 18.55 -2.85 -25.98
C ALA A 171 18.77 -2.29 -24.57
N THR A 172 19.70 -1.32 -24.41
CA THR A 172 19.92 -0.65 -23.11
C THR A 172 18.72 0.17 -22.65
N ILE A 173 18.03 0.87 -23.57
CA ILE A 173 16.82 1.63 -23.27
C ILE A 173 15.70 0.67 -22.82
N GLY A 174 15.53 -0.46 -23.52
CA GLY A 174 14.59 -1.51 -23.12
C GLY A 174 14.91 -2.08 -21.74
N LEU A 175 16.18 -2.39 -21.48
CA LEU A 175 16.66 -2.88 -20.17
C LEU A 175 16.39 -1.87 -19.06
N LEU A 176 16.79 -0.61 -19.23
CA LEU A 176 16.58 0.45 -18.23
C LEU A 176 15.09 0.70 -18.00
N GLY A 177 14.28 0.72 -19.07
CA GLY A 177 12.82 0.85 -18.98
C GLY A 177 12.18 -0.29 -18.17
N THR A 178 12.59 -1.54 -18.40
CA THR A 178 12.11 -2.69 -17.62
C THR A 178 12.53 -2.60 -16.15
N LEU A 179 13.76 -2.17 -15.85
CA LEU A 179 14.21 -1.96 -14.48
C LEU A 179 13.40 -0.86 -13.78
N ILE A 180 13.22 0.30 -14.42
CA ILE A 180 12.45 1.42 -13.86
C ILE A 180 11.02 0.97 -13.53
N MET A 181 10.34 0.27 -14.44
CA MET A 181 8.99 -0.24 -14.20
C MET A 181 8.95 -1.27 -13.06
N MET A 182 9.97 -2.14 -12.96
CA MET A 182 10.08 -3.09 -11.86
C MET A 182 10.26 -2.39 -10.50
N PHE A 183 11.03 -1.29 -10.47
CA PHE A 183 11.18 -0.46 -9.27
C PHE A 183 9.87 0.25 -8.90
N ILE A 184 9.11 0.76 -9.87
CA ILE A 184 7.82 1.43 -9.64
C ILE A 184 6.79 0.46 -9.02
N ILE A 185 6.75 -0.80 -9.46
CA ILE A 185 5.71 -1.76 -9.03
C ILE A 185 5.92 -2.29 -7.60
N ASN A 186 7.16 -2.45 -7.11
CA ASN A 186 7.40 -3.12 -5.82
C ASN A 186 8.57 -2.55 -4.97
N SER A 187 9.31 -1.53 -5.44
CA SER A 187 10.47 -1.06 -4.67
C SER A 187 10.09 -0.28 -3.42
N ILE A 188 8.97 0.45 -3.38
CA ILE A 188 8.61 1.22 -2.17
C ILE A 188 8.39 0.28 -0.98
N TYR A 189 7.55 -0.75 -1.14
CA TYR A 189 7.30 -1.72 -0.08
C TYR A 189 8.52 -2.60 0.23
N ALA A 190 9.26 -3.05 -0.79
CA ALA A 190 10.47 -3.85 -0.59
C ALA A 190 11.60 -3.06 0.07
N SER A 191 11.78 -1.79 -0.31
CA SER A 191 12.76 -0.88 0.29
C SER A 191 12.40 -0.59 1.74
N ILE A 192 11.15 -0.21 2.03
CA ILE A 192 10.68 0.02 3.41
C ILE A 192 10.90 -1.23 4.26
N ARG A 193 10.52 -2.42 3.78
CA ARG A 193 10.75 -3.69 4.49
C ARG A 193 12.24 -3.94 4.74
N LYS A 194 13.10 -3.77 3.72
CA LYS A 194 14.55 -3.99 3.85
C LYS A 194 15.17 -3.04 4.87
N TYR A 195 14.84 -1.75 4.79
CA TYR A 195 15.33 -0.75 5.75
C TYR A 195 14.79 -1.01 7.16
N LEU A 196 13.52 -1.40 7.30
CA LEU A 196 12.94 -1.78 8.58
C LEU A 196 13.61 -3.00 9.21
N LEU A 197 13.98 -4.00 8.41
CA LEU A 197 14.72 -5.18 8.88
C LEU A 197 16.20 -4.87 9.17
N MET A 198 16.80 -3.87 8.52
CA MET A 198 18.14 -3.38 8.85
C MET A 198 18.19 -2.59 10.16
N LEU A 199 17.06 -2.05 10.61
CA LEU A 199 16.94 -1.42 11.93
C LEU A 199 16.96 -2.51 13.01
N ASP A 200 18.16 -2.86 13.47
CA ASP A 200 18.40 -3.81 14.55
C ASP A 200 18.35 -3.10 15.91
N SER A 201 17.35 -3.42 16.74
CA SER A 201 17.17 -2.82 18.07
C SER A 201 18.31 -3.15 19.04
N ARG A 202 19.15 -4.15 18.75
CA ARG A 202 20.30 -4.50 19.59
C ARG A 202 21.46 -3.51 19.45
N LYS A 203 21.46 -2.70 18.39
CA LYS A 203 22.51 -1.71 18.12
C LYS A 203 22.17 -0.32 18.69
N ASP A 204 21.06 -0.20 19.42
CA ASP A 204 20.68 1.05 20.07
C ASP A 204 21.68 1.41 21.18
N HIS A 205 22.39 2.52 20.99
CA HIS A 205 23.36 3.03 21.95
C HIS A 205 22.85 4.34 22.56
N VAL A 206 23.04 4.53 23.88
CA VAL A 206 22.55 5.70 24.64
C VAL A 206 22.99 7.03 24.02
N LYS A 207 24.19 7.06 23.44
CA LYS A 207 24.78 8.24 22.76
C LYS A 207 23.98 8.74 21.54
N PHE A 208 23.19 7.88 20.89
CA PHE A 208 22.44 8.22 19.68
C PHE A 208 20.92 8.21 19.90
N TRP A 209 20.49 8.34 21.15
CA TRP A 209 19.08 8.37 21.50
C TRP A 209 18.33 9.49 20.73
N ARG A 210 17.17 9.14 20.18
CA ARG A 210 16.25 10.07 19.51
C ARG A 210 14.85 9.94 20.12
N PRO A 211 14.11 11.05 20.30
CA PRO A 211 12.75 11.00 20.80
C PRO A 211 11.83 10.35 19.76
N GLN A 212 11.17 9.26 20.16
CA GLN A 212 10.07 8.63 19.43
C GLN A 212 8.82 8.76 20.30
N MET A 213 7.93 9.65 19.90
CA MET A 213 6.86 10.15 20.77
C MET A 213 5.55 9.38 20.52
N LEU A 214 4.91 8.92 21.59
CA LEU A 214 3.51 8.50 21.58
C LEU A 214 2.71 9.50 22.42
N LEU A 215 1.87 10.30 21.79
CA LEU A 215 1.00 11.25 22.48
C LEU A 215 -0.38 10.64 22.68
N MET A 216 -0.82 10.58 23.94
CA MET A 216 -2.17 10.16 24.27
C MET A 216 -3.12 11.34 24.18
N VAL A 217 -4.11 11.26 23.30
CA VAL A 217 -5.11 12.31 23.07
C VAL A 217 -6.50 11.81 23.43
N ALA A 218 -7.14 12.49 24.39
CA ALA A 218 -8.53 12.20 24.76
C ALA A 218 -9.52 12.81 23.74
N SER A 219 -9.35 14.09 23.42
CA SER A 219 -10.13 14.76 22.37
C SER A 219 -9.20 15.70 21.59
N PRO A 220 -9.12 15.59 20.26
CA PRO A 220 -8.23 16.43 19.46
C PRO A 220 -8.64 17.91 19.51
N ARG A 221 -9.93 18.22 19.70
CA ARG A 221 -10.47 19.59 19.81
C ARG A 221 -9.78 20.42 20.88
N SER A 222 -9.45 19.81 22.02
CA SER A 222 -8.78 20.48 23.14
C SER A 222 -7.25 20.31 23.12
N ALA A 223 -6.73 19.34 22.37
CA ALA A 223 -5.32 18.99 22.36
C ALA A 223 -4.51 19.60 21.20
N CYS A 224 -5.12 20.44 20.34
CA CYS A 224 -4.44 21.01 19.17
C CYS A 224 -3.08 21.67 19.47
N PRO A 225 -2.94 22.57 20.48
CA PRO A 225 -1.65 23.17 20.81
C PRO A 225 -0.60 22.14 21.24
N LEU A 226 -1.03 21.08 21.95
CA LEU A 226 -0.16 20.01 22.40
C LEU A 226 0.31 19.13 21.24
N ILE A 227 -0.60 18.79 20.31
CA ILE A 227 -0.27 18.00 19.11
C ILE A 227 0.80 18.72 18.28
N ASP A 228 0.64 20.03 18.10
CA ASP A 228 1.56 20.86 17.34
C ASP A 228 2.90 21.08 18.08
N PHE A 229 2.89 21.20 19.41
CA PHE A 229 4.13 21.27 20.19
C PHE A 229 4.95 19.98 20.12
N VAL A 230 4.31 18.81 20.23
CA VAL A 230 5.00 17.52 20.14
C VAL A 230 5.54 17.28 18.72
N ASN A 231 4.87 17.80 17.69
CA ASN A 231 5.36 17.77 16.32
C ASN A 231 6.70 18.51 16.15
N ASP A 232 6.90 19.63 16.85
CA ASP A 232 8.18 20.33 16.87
C ASP A 232 9.24 19.56 17.68
N LEU A 233 8.82 18.98 18.81
CA LEU A 233 9.72 18.27 19.72
C LEU A 233 10.33 17.01 19.10
N LYS A 234 9.60 16.30 18.22
CA LYS A 234 10.07 15.05 17.62
C LYS A 234 11.31 15.23 16.72
N LYS A 235 11.57 16.44 16.20
CA LYS A 235 12.70 16.77 15.29
C LYS A 235 12.95 15.72 14.19
N GLY A 236 11.88 15.25 13.56
CA GLY A 236 11.93 14.23 12.49
C GLY A 236 11.84 12.77 12.95
N GLY A 237 11.80 12.50 14.25
CA GLY A 237 11.54 11.18 14.83
C GLY A 237 10.11 10.69 14.61
N LEU A 238 9.89 9.41 14.97
CA LEU A 238 8.56 8.78 14.98
C LEU A 238 7.63 9.55 15.91
N TYR A 239 6.42 9.84 15.43
CA TYR A 239 5.37 10.46 16.22
C TYR A 239 4.06 9.73 15.96
N VAL A 240 3.48 9.20 17.02
CA VAL A 240 2.21 8.48 17.02
C VAL A 240 1.22 9.22 17.91
N ILE A 241 0.01 9.45 17.40
CA ILE A 241 -1.12 9.99 18.14
C ILE A 241 -2.00 8.80 18.50
N GLY A 242 -2.06 8.50 19.79
CA GLY A 242 -2.84 7.40 20.35
C GLY A 242 -4.17 7.89 20.92
N HIS A 243 -5.26 7.24 20.55
CA HIS A 243 -6.58 7.46 21.17
C HIS A 243 -7.18 6.14 21.62
N VAL A 244 -7.76 6.17 22.83
CA VAL A 244 -8.43 5.01 23.41
C VAL A 244 -9.92 5.30 23.48
N LYS A 245 -10.69 4.54 22.71
CA LYS A 245 -12.14 4.54 22.80
C LYS A 245 -12.55 3.54 23.89
N VAL A 246 -13.26 4.04 24.90
CA VAL A 246 -13.82 3.19 25.95
C VAL A 246 -15.06 2.50 25.39
N GLY A 247 -15.05 1.17 25.33
CA GLY A 247 -16.15 0.38 24.78
C GLY A 247 -15.89 -1.12 24.89
N GLU A 248 -16.95 -1.91 24.77
CA GLU A 248 -16.88 -3.37 24.72
C GLU A 248 -17.27 -3.86 23.32
N PHE A 249 -16.55 -4.86 22.82
CA PHE A 249 -16.77 -5.40 21.47
C PHE A 249 -17.99 -6.36 21.40
N THR A 250 -18.62 -6.67 22.53
CA THR A 250 -19.74 -7.62 22.59
C THR A 250 -21.03 -6.99 22.04
N GLY A 251 -21.44 -7.40 20.83
CA GLY A 251 -22.75 -7.07 20.26
C GLY A 251 -22.76 -5.99 19.15
N GLN A 252 -21.59 -5.52 18.71
CA GLN A 252 -21.46 -4.64 17.53
C GLN A 252 -20.96 -5.45 16.32
N ASN A 253 -21.60 -5.28 15.16
CA ASN A 253 -21.23 -5.97 13.92
C ASN A 253 -19.99 -5.37 13.24
N SER A 254 -19.52 -4.20 13.66
CA SER A 254 -18.38 -3.47 13.10
C SER A 254 -17.61 -2.72 14.20
N ASP A 255 -16.31 -2.54 13.97
CA ASP A 255 -15.44 -1.79 14.86
C ASP A 255 -15.67 -0.28 14.71
N LEU A 256 -16.00 0.39 15.81
CA LEU A 256 -16.25 1.84 15.88
C LEU A 256 -15.04 2.67 15.42
N THR A 257 -13.83 2.14 15.57
CA THR A 257 -12.61 2.88 15.18
C THR A 257 -12.47 3.01 13.67
N ILE A 258 -13.10 2.13 12.88
CA ILE A 258 -13.06 2.19 11.41
C ILE A 258 -13.73 3.47 10.90
N GLU A 259 -14.82 3.91 11.54
CA GLU A 259 -15.53 5.14 11.17
C GLU A 259 -14.78 6.40 11.66
N GLU A 260 -14.15 6.34 12.83
CA GLU A 260 -13.41 7.47 13.40
C GLU A 260 -12.04 7.68 12.71
N TYR A 261 -11.39 6.63 12.22
CA TYR A 261 -10.02 6.68 11.68
C TYR A 261 -9.83 7.69 10.52
N PRO A 262 -10.70 7.76 9.49
CA PRO A 262 -10.58 8.77 8.43
C PRO A 262 -10.68 10.21 8.94
N HIS A 263 -11.45 10.45 10.01
CA HIS A 263 -11.58 11.77 10.62
C HIS A 263 -10.28 12.19 11.32
N TRP A 264 -9.61 11.25 12.01
CA TRP A 264 -8.30 11.49 12.60
C TRP A 264 -7.22 11.75 11.54
N LEU A 265 -7.26 11.06 10.40
CA LEU A 265 -6.34 11.36 9.29
C LEU A 265 -6.56 12.77 8.74
N SER A 266 -7.82 13.14 8.52
CA SER A 266 -8.19 14.49 8.06
C SER A 266 -7.72 15.58 9.03
N LEU A 267 -7.77 15.32 10.34
CA LEU A 267 -7.24 16.20 11.37
C LEU A 267 -5.72 16.39 11.24
N VAL A 268 -4.97 15.30 11.08
CA VAL A 268 -3.51 15.33 10.96
C VAL A 268 -3.08 16.11 9.70
N ASP A 269 -3.81 15.91 8.59
CA ASP A 269 -3.60 16.66 7.35
C ASP A 269 -3.91 18.15 7.51
N HIS A 270 -5.01 18.49 8.19
CA HIS A 270 -5.38 19.87 8.47
C HIS A 270 -4.33 20.59 9.33
N MET A 271 -3.85 19.93 10.38
CA MET A 271 -2.80 20.45 11.27
C MET A 271 -1.41 20.45 10.61
N ARG A 272 -1.26 19.82 9.42
CA ARG A 272 0.01 19.64 8.70
C ARG A 272 1.09 18.96 9.54
N VAL A 273 0.67 18.04 10.40
CA VAL A 273 1.53 17.30 11.32
C VAL A 273 1.97 15.98 10.69
N LYS A 274 3.24 15.60 10.84
CA LYS A 274 3.74 14.31 10.34
C LYS A 274 3.67 13.26 11.46
N ALA A 275 2.49 12.69 11.67
CA ALA A 275 2.23 11.68 12.69
C ALA A 275 1.45 10.48 12.14
N PHE A 276 1.64 9.32 12.74
CA PHE A 276 0.76 8.17 12.58
C PHE A 276 -0.37 8.25 13.60
N VAL A 277 -1.57 7.81 13.24
CA VAL A 277 -2.71 7.70 14.16
C VAL A 277 -2.87 6.24 14.52
N GLU A 278 -3.01 5.95 15.80
CA GLU A 278 -3.39 4.62 16.29
C GLU A 278 -4.58 4.74 17.23
N LEU A 279 -5.65 4.03 16.89
CA LEU A 279 -6.88 3.95 17.67
C LEU A 279 -6.99 2.58 18.30
N THR A 280 -7.51 2.50 19.52
CA THR A 280 -7.72 1.23 20.22
C THR A 280 -9.02 1.29 21.02
N VAL A 281 -9.76 0.18 21.02
CA VAL A 281 -10.97 0.01 21.83
C VAL A 281 -10.65 -0.88 23.03
N THR A 282 -10.94 -0.41 24.24
CA THR A 282 -10.77 -1.19 25.49
C THR A 282 -11.81 -0.82 26.53
N LYS A 283 -11.97 -1.68 27.54
CA LYS A 283 -12.87 -1.44 28.68
C LYS A 283 -12.41 -0.28 29.56
N THR A 284 -11.10 -0.09 29.69
CA THR A 284 -10.51 0.99 30.49
C THR A 284 -9.46 1.76 29.68
N VAL A 285 -9.28 3.05 30.00
CA VAL A 285 -8.27 3.90 29.36
C VAL A 285 -6.85 3.42 29.69
N ARG A 286 -6.64 2.94 30.91
CA ARG A 286 -5.35 2.41 31.37
C ARG A 286 -4.92 1.19 30.55
N GLU A 287 -5.80 0.21 30.34
CA GLU A 287 -5.51 -0.96 29.50
C GLU A 287 -5.24 -0.56 28.04
N GLY A 288 -6.05 0.33 27.47
CA GLY A 288 -5.84 0.82 26.10
C GLY A 288 -4.50 1.54 25.93
N MET A 289 -4.09 2.35 26.90
CA MET A 289 -2.76 2.96 26.91
C MET A 289 -1.66 1.90 26.97
N GLN A 290 -1.80 0.89 27.82
CA GLN A 290 -0.83 -0.20 27.89
C GLN A 290 -0.73 -0.98 26.56
N HIS A 291 -1.84 -1.18 25.86
CA HIS A 291 -1.85 -1.79 24.53
C HIS A 291 -1.08 -0.94 23.53
N LEU A 292 -1.38 0.36 23.44
CA LEU A 292 -0.67 1.28 22.55
C LEU A 292 0.83 1.31 22.87
N ILE A 293 1.24 1.45 24.14
CA ILE A 293 2.68 1.47 24.50
C ILE A 293 3.42 0.20 24.03
N ARG A 294 2.76 -0.97 24.04
CA ARG A 294 3.37 -2.25 23.67
C ARG A 294 3.31 -2.54 22.18
N LEU A 295 2.21 -2.15 21.53
CA LEU A 295 1.87 -2.55 20.16
C LEU A 295 2.17 -1.45 19.14
N SER A 296 2.25 -0.19 19.54
CA SER A 296 2.54 0.92 18.62
C SER A 296 3.93 0.78 17.99
N GLY A 297 3.98 0.98 16.67
CA GLY A 297 5.20 0.89 15.87
C GLY A 297 5.52 -0.50 15.32
N MET A 298 6.62 -0.60 14.55
CA MET A 298 7.01 -1.83 13.85
C MET A 298 8.52 -2.08 13.98
N GLY A 299 8.91 -3.28 14.40
CA GLY A 299 10.32 -3.65 14.59
C GLY A 299 11.02 -2.76 15.64
N ALA A 300 12.12 -2.11 15.24
CA ALA A 300 12.85 -1.16 16.08
C ALA A 300 12.27 0.27 16.05
N MET A 301 11.33 0.58 15.15
CA MET A 301 10.62 1.87 15.15
C MET A 301 9.46 1.82 16.14
N LYS A 302 9.75 2.03 17.42
CA LYS A 302 8.76 1.98 18.51
C LYS A 302 8.87 3.20 19.42
N PRO A 303 7.75 3.80 19.83
CA PRO A 303 7.78 4.96 20.71
C PRO A 303 8.54 4.63 22.00
N ASN A 304 9.41 5.55 22.41
CA ASN A 304 10.23 5.45 23.61
C ASN A 304 9.84 6.49 24.67
N THR A 305 9.09 7.52 24.27
CA THR A 305 8.65 8.61 25.13
C THR A 305 7.14 8.75 25.02
N ILE A 306 6.46 8.54 26.14
CA ILE A 306 5.00 8.62 26.24
C ILE A 306 4.66 10.01 26.77
N VAL A 307 3.81 10.73 26.03
CA VAL A 307 3.34 12.06 26.38
C VAL A 307 1.90 11.97 26.84
N LEU A 308 1.65 12.44 28.05
CA LEU A 308 0.32 12.52 28.64
C LEU A 308 -0.02 13.99 28.92
N GLY A 309 -1.28 14.37 28.67
CA GLY A 309 -1.84 15.58 29.25
C GLY A 309 -1.86 15.48 30.78
N PHE A 310 -1.63 16.59 31.46
CA PHE A 310 -1.73 16.66 32.91
C PHE A 310 -3.19 16.53 33.34
N TYR A 311 -3.42 15.82 34.45
CA TYR A 311 -4.75 15.67 35.02
C TYR A 311 -5.11 16.92 35.84
N ASP A 312 -5.78 17.88 35.19
CA ASP A 312 -6.29 19.10 35.82
C ASP A 312 -7.84 19.12 35.87
N GLU A 313 -8.39 19.94 36.76
CA GLU A 313 -9.84 20.22 36.86
C GLU A 313 -10.32 21.31 35.89
N GLU A 314 -9.43 21.83 35.05
CA GLU A 314 -9.76 22.91 34.14
C GLU A 314 -10.72 22.47 33.02
N THR A 315 -11.61 23.38 32.61
CA THR A 315 -12.57 23.13 31.55
C THR A 315 -11.85 23.09 30.19
N PRO A 316 -12.10 22.05 29.36
CA PRO A 316 -11.43 21.95 28.08
C PRO A 316 -11.91 23.04 27.13
N ARG A 317 -10.99 23.83 26.58
CA ARG A 317 -11.26 24.83 25.55
C ARG A 317 -11.34 24.17 24.17
N ASN A 318 -12.30 24.59 23.35
CA ASN A 318 -12.39 24.16 21.95
C ASN A 318 -11.50 25.05 21.06
N PHE A 319 -10.41 24.50 20.54
CA PHE A 319 -9.48 25.24 19.68
C PHE A 319 -9.94 25.32 18.21
N PHE A 320 -10.99 24.60 17.79
CA PHE A 320 -11.50 24.70 16.42
C PHE A 320 -12.33 25.95 16.14
N LEU A 321 -12.77 26.67 17.18
CA LEU A 321 -13.57 27.88 17.04
C LEU A 321 -12.69 29.14 17.10
N ASP A 322 -11.90 29.28 18.17
CA ASP A 322 -11.23 30.55 18.51
C ASP A 322 -9.69 30.43 18.53
N SER A 323 -9.08 29.79 17.52
CA SER A 323 -7.61 29.66 17.47
C SER A 323 -7.03 29.58 16.06
N GLN A 324 -5.70 29.55 15.98
CA GLN A 324 -4.95 29.31 14.74
C GLN A 324 -5.23 27.95 14.08
N TYR A 325 -5.91 27.04 14.79
CA TYR A 325 -6.33 25.72 14.33
C TYR A 325 -7.84 25.67 13.99
N ALA A 326 -8.45 26.83 13.71
CA ALA A 326 -9.88 26.91 13.47
C ALA A 326 -10.30 26.12 12.23
N THR A 327 -11.38 25.34 12.34
CA THR A 327 -11.88 24.50 11.25
C THR A 327 -13.35 24.14 11.43
N THR A 328 -14.11 24.19 10.34
CA THR A 328 -15.53 23.81 10.29
C THR A 328 -15.75 22.37 9.80
N MET A 329 -14.70 21.70 9.32
CA MET A 329 -14.78 20.35 8.75
C MET A 329 -15.36 19.29 9.70
N PHE A 330 -15.21 19.48 11.00
CA PHE A 330 -15.63 18.51 12.02
C PHE A 330 -16.94 18.90 12.73
N GLU A 331 -17.62 19.95 12.27
CA GLU A 331 -18.82 20.48 12.94
C GLU A 331 -20.14 19.93 12.38
N ASN A 332 -20.18 19.24 11.22
CA ASN A 332 -21.44 18.85 10.57
C ASN A 332 -21.37 17.58 9.71
N SER A 333 -20.78 16.48 10.19
CA SER A 333 -20.63 15.25 9.39
C SER A 333 -21.66 14.14 9.61
N THR A 334 -22.75 14.33 10.37
CA THR A 334 -23.87 13.37 10.37
C THR A 334 -25.24 14.04 10.50
N MET A 335 -26.21 13.53 9.73
CA MET A 335 -27.66 13.83 9.73
C MET A 335 -28.38 13.45 11.06
N LEU A 336 -27.70 13.53 12.20
CA LEU A 336 -28.22 13.22 13.53
C LEU A 336 -27.79 14.33 14.51
N PRO A 337 -28.74 15.00 15.20
CA PRO A 337 -28.49 16.26 15.91
C PRO A 337 -27.60 16.18 17.16
N ASN A 338 -27.03 15.01 17.51
CA ASN A 338 -26.27 14.81 18.75
C ASN A 338 -24.88 14.16 18.59
N ASN A 339 -24.41 13.86 17.37
CA ASN A 339 -23.13 13.16 17.18
C ASN A 339 -22.08 14.07 16.52
N THR A 340 -21.44 14.90 17.34
CA THR A 340 -20.31 15.72 16.87
C THR A 340 -19.05 14.87 16.74
N VAL A 341 -18.33 15.04 15.63
CA VAL A 341 -17.03 14.36 15.44
C VAL A 341 -16.04 14.92 16.45
N PHE A 342 -15.44 14.04 17.26
CA PHE A 342 -14.61 14.38 18.43
C PHE A 342 -15.38 15.09 19.54
N PRO A 343 -16.12 14.38 20.40
CA PRO A 343 -16.84 14.99 21.50
C PRO A 343 -15.86 15.68 22.48
N LEU A 344 -16.30 16.80 23.04
CA LEU A 344 -15.58 17.54 24.07
C LEU A 344 -16.26 17.28 25.43
N ARG A 345 -15.46 17.12 26.48
CA ARG A 345 -15.99 16.89 27.83
C ARG A 345 -16.77 18.12 28.30
N GLN A 346 -18.02 17.93 28.68
CA GLN A 346 -18.85 18.99 29.26
C GLN A 346 -18.26 19.44 30.61
N ALA A 347 -18.40 20.73 30.95
CA ALA A 347 -17.77 21.34 32.13
C ALA A 347 -18.17 20.67 33.46
N MET A 348 -19.35 20.02 33.52
CA MET A 348 -19.90 19.34 34.71
C MET A 348 -19.93 17.81 34.55
N GLY A 349 -19.34 17.26 33.48
CA GLY A 349 -19.34 15.82 33.21
C GLY A 349 -18.26 15.09 34.02
N GLU A 350 -18.57 13.87 34.47
CA GLU A 350 -17.59 13.00 35.11
C GLU A 350 -16.39 12.74 34.19
N LYS A 351 -15.20 12.68 34.77
CA LYS A 351 -13.99 12.32 34.04
C LYS A 351 -14.02 10.81 33.83
N ASN A 352 -13.82 10.37 32.58
CA ASN A 352 -13.64 8.93 32.27
C ASN A 352 -12.41 8.30 32.94
N LEU A 353 -11.60 9.06 33.68
CA LEU A 353 -10.36 8.63 34.31
C LEU A 353 -10.29 9.14 35.75
N ASP A 354 -10.09 8.23 36.69
CA ASP A 354 -9.86 8.56 38.09
C ASP A 354 -8.41 9.05 38.33
N PRO A 355 -8.16 9.87 39.36
CA PRO A 355 -6.80 10.28 39.73
C PRO A 355 -5.88 9.09 40.02
N VAL A 356 -6.41 8.04 40.67
CA VAL A 356 -5.67 6.81 40.97
C VAL A 356 -5.30 6.07 39.68
N GLN A 357 -6.20 6.03 38.71
CA GLN A 357 -5.93 5.43 37.41
C GLN A 357 -4.87 6.22 36.63
N TYR A 358 -4.91 7.56 36.68
CA TYR A 358 -3.90 8.42 36.05
C TYR A 358 -2.50 8.21 36.63
N VAL A 359 -2.36 8.16 37.96
CA VAL A 359 -1.07 7.84 38.60
C VAL A 359 -0.65 6.41 38.27
N GLY A 360 -1.61 5.48 38.20
CA GLY A 360 -1.39 4.12 37.73
C GLY A 360 -0.83 4.07 36.30
N MET A 361 -1.35 4.89 35.39
CA MET A 361 -0.83 5.03 34.02
C MET A 361 0.62 5.54 34.02
N CYS A 362 0.92 6.56 34.82
CA CYS A 362 2.29 7.08 34.96
C CYS A 362 3.25 6.01 35.48
N SER A 363 2.83 5.24 36.49
CA SER A 363 3.59 4.12 37.05
C SER A 363 3.83 3.01 36.01
N ASP A 364 2.81 2.69 35.19
CA ASP A 364 2.94 1.68 34.14
C ASP A 364 3.95 2.08 33.05
N VAL A 365 3.96 3.36 32.63
CA VAL A 365 4.95 3.88 31.66
C VAL A 365 6.37 3.66 32.17
N LEU A 366 6.63 4.00 33.44
CA LEU A 366 7.94 3.82 34.07
C LEU A 366 8.30 2.35 34.22
N ARG A 367 7.34 1.48 34.60
CA ARG A 367 7.53 0.02 34.67
C ARG A 367 7.87 -0.59 33.31
N MET A 368 7.32 -0.05 32.22
CA MET A 368 7.65 -0.45 30.85
C MET A 368 8.98 0.13 30.35
N LYS A 369 9.76 0.79 31.21
CA LYS A 369 11.06 1.41 30.90
C LYS A 369 10.97 2.41 29.74
N LYS A 370 9.90 3.20 29.72
CA LYS A 370 9.68 4.30 28.76
C LYS A 370 9.85 5.64 29.47
N ASN A 371 10.24 6.65 28.71
CA ASN A 371 10.28 8.02 29.22
C ASN A 371 8.85 8.55 29.35
N LEU A 372 8.56 9.27 30.43
CA LEU A 372 7.27 9.89 30.67
C LEU A 372 7.40 11.42 30.54
N CYS A 373 6.53 12.03 29.75
CA CYS A 373 6.41 13.48 29.62
C CYS A 373 4.99 13.88 30.01
N LEU A 374 4.87 14.75 31.01
CA LEU A 374 3.58 15.28 31.49
C LEU A 374 3.44 16.73 31.04
N CYS A 375 2.35 17.00 30.34
CA CYS A 375 2.12 18.27 29.67
C CYS A 375 0.99 19.06 30.34
N ARG A 376 1.32 20.17 30.98
CA ARG A 376 0.38 21.02 31.72
C ARG A 376 0.25 22.40 31.09
N ASN A 377 -0.93 23.03 31.20
CA ASN A 377 -1.21 24.41 30.76
C ASN A 377 -0.97 24.69 29.27
N PHE A 378 -1.10 23.68 28.40
CA PHE A 378 -0.95 23.84 26.96
C PHE A 378 -2.04 24.70 26.30
N HIS A 379 -3.12 24.99 27.01
CA HIS A 379 -4.15 25.90 26.54
C HIS A 379 -3.69 27.36 26.51
N LEU A 380 -2.63 27.73 27.26
CA LEU A 380 -1.99 29.05 27.22
C LEU A 380 -0.85 29.13 26.21
N LEU A 381 -0.46 28.01 25.60
CA LEU A 381 0.71 27.96 24.74
C LEU A 381 0.47 28.79 23.48
N ASN A 382 1.18 29.92 23.38
CA ASN A 382 1.25 30.72 22.17
C ASN A 382 2.64 30.63 21.56
N LYS A 383 2.76 29.90 20.43
CA LYS A 383 4.05 29.71 19.74
C LYS A 383 4.67 31.03 19.25
N ALA A 384 3.86 32.03 18.91
CA ALA A 384 4.36 33.33 18.45
C ALA A 384 5.17 34.07 19.54
N GLN A 385 4.94 33.77 20.82
CA GLN A 385 5.70 34.36 21.92
C GLN A 385 7.05 33.66 22.16
N LEU A 386 7.26 32.46 21.60
CA LEU A 386 8.48 31.67 21.76
C LEU A 386 9.55 31.99 20.70
N THR A 387 9.15 32.51 19.55
CA THR A 387 10.07 32.98 18.51
C THR A 387 10.59 34.37 18.87
N LYS A 388 11.74 34.42 19.54
CA LYS A 388 12.61 35.60 19.61
C LYS A 388 13.79 35.45 18.67
#